data_AF-A0A975EHT8-F1
#
_entry.id   AF-A0A975EHT8-F1
#
_cell.length_a   1.000
_cell.length_b   1.000
_cell.length_c   1.000
_cell.angle_alpha   90.00
_cell.angle_beta   90.00
_cell.angle_gamma   90.00
#
_symmetry.space_group_name_H-M   'P 1'
#
loop_
_entity.id
_entity.type
_entity.pdbx_description
1 polymer ?
#
loop_
_entity_poly.entity_id
_entity_poly.type
_entity_poly.pdbx_seq_one_letter_code
_entity_poly.pdbx_strand_id
1 'polypeptide(L)'
;MTATSFTQTRLKTIALLATLLLQSALAATPSEALGAFKKAAQTKDFEGTWEHAAKFEGLPEEATEYFRSKVRRFIDLAGDGWDFEIIEEKIEGECAVVVINESKKDGNKAFDLDPAFLIKQDGKWRVLPEVTEWRIVRKVDEDKVDSLEKLSAWFETRKEEIKRKG
;
A
#
# COMPACT_ATOMS: atom_id res chain seq x y z
N MET A 1 -10.94 31.16 52.60
CA MET A 1 -10.79 31.53 51.18
C MET A 1 -9.82 30.55 50.54
N THR A 2 -10.32 29.54 49.83
CA THR A 2 -9.52 28.51 49.15
C THR A 2 -9.97 28.44 47.70
N ALA A 3 -9.28 29.18 46.85
CA ALA A 3 -9.48 29.17 45.40
C ALA A 3 -8.30 28.47 44.76
N THR A 4 -8.37 27.15 44.56
CA THR A 4 -7.39 26.42 43.73
C THR A 4 -7.95 25.09 43.23
N SER A 5 -8.71 25.10 42.13
CA SER A 5 -8.95 23.86 41.37
C SER A 5 -9.31 24.05 39.88
N PHE A 6 -9.39 25.28 39.36
CA PHE A 6 -9.94 25.49 38.01
C PHE A 6 -8.92 25.38 36.85
N THR A 7 -7.60 25.32 37.13
CA THR A 7 -6.55 25.32 36.10
C THR A 7 -6.13 23.91 35.63
N GLN A 8 -6.39 22.87 36.43
CA GLN A 8 -5.86 21.53 36.14
C GLN A 8 -6.65 20.77 35.06
N THR A 9 -7.93 21.10 34.87
CA THR A 9 -8.80 20.43 33.89
C THR A 9 -8.57 20.91 32.45
N ARG A 10 -8.16 22.18 32.25
CA ARG A 10 -7.95 22.75 30.91
C ARG A 10 -6.65 22.30 30.24
N LEU A 11 -5.62 21.98 31.02
CA LEU A 11 -4.34 21.48 30.50
C LEU A 11 -4.43 20.04 29.96
N LYS A 12 -5.25 19.17 30.58
CA LYS A 12 -5.43 17.78 30.13
C LYS A 12 -6.15 17.68 28.78
N THR A 13 -7.13 18.54 28.52
CA THR A 13 -7.89 18.53 27.26
C THR A 13 -7.07 19.01 26.06
N ILE A 14 -6.16 19.98 26.27
CA ILE A 14 -5.27 20.49 25.21
C ILE A 14 -4.20 19.46 24.85
N ALA A 15 -3.64 18.74 25.85
CA ALA A 15 -2.68 17.67 25.60
C ALA A 15 -3.28 16.51 24.78
N LEU A 16 -4.55 16.15 25.04
CA LEU A 16 -5.25 15.09 24.29
C LEU A 16 -5.49 15.47 22.81
N LEU A 17 -5.85 16.73 22.55
CA LEU A 17 -6.03 17.25 21.18
C LEU A 17 -4.69 17.34 20.42
N ALA A 18 -3.60 17.72 21.09
CA ALA A 18 -2.27 17.79 20.48
C ALA A 18 -1.73 16.40 20.10
N THR A 19 -1.99 15.36 20.91
CA THR A 19 -1.64 13.97 20.54
C THR A 19 -2.47 13.44 19.37
N LEU A 20 -3.75 13.83 19.26
CA LEU A 20 -4.61 13.40 18.15
C LEU A 20 -4.22 14.08 16.82
N LEU A 21 -3.74 15.32 16.88
CA LEU A 21 -3.27 16.09 15.72
C LEU A 21 -1.82 15.75 15.29
N LEU A 22 -1.01 15.13 16.16
CA LEU A 22 0.32 14.64 15.79
C LEU A 22 0.32 13.25 15.13
N GLN A 23 -0.69 12.41 15.37
CA GLN A 23 -0.74 11.05 14.79
C GLN A 23 -1.09 11.03 13.29
N SER A 24 -1.76 12.07 12.79
CA SER A 24 -2.08 12.19 11.35
C SER A 24 -0.87 12.58 10.49
N ALA A 25 0.24 13.01 11.10
CA ALA A 25 1.42 13.52 10.40
C ALA A 25 2.46 12.44 10.02
N LEU A 26 2.19 11.16 10.33
CA LEU A 26 3.13 10.04 10.07
C LEU A 26 2.44 8.82 9.42
N ALA A 27 1.32 9.01 8.73
CA ALA A 27 0.82 7.96 7.85
C ALA A 27 1.84 7.77 6.73
N ALA A 28 2.43 6.57 6.64
CA ALA A 28 3.39 6.22 5.59
C ALA A 28 2.83 6.57 4.20
N THR A 29 3.68 6.84 3.21
CA THR A 29 3.25 7.00 1.81
C THR A 29 2.92 5.62 1.19
N PRO A 30 2.20 5.57 0.05
CA PRO A 30 2.02 4.33 -0.70
C PRO A 30 3.34 3.63 -1.02
N SER A 31 4.36 4.38 -1.46
CA SER A 31 5.69 3.84 -1.75
C SER A 31 6.39 3.26 -0.52
N GLU A 32 6.27 3.92 0.64
CA GLU A 32 6.82 3.39 1.89
C GLU A 32 6.13 2.09 2.31
N ALA A 33 4.81 2.00 2.15
CA ALA A 33 4.05 0.78 2.43
C ALA A 33 4.43 -0.37 1.49
N LEU A 34 4.58 -0.10 0.18
CA LEU A 34 5.05 -1.07 -0.80
C LEU A 34 6.49 -1.52 -0.52
N GLY A 35 7.37 -0.59 -0.14
CA GLY A 35 8.74 -0.89 0.27
C GLY A 35 8.80 -1.79 1.51
N ALA A 36 7.93 -1.58 2.49
CA ALA A 36 7.82 -2.43 3.66
C ALA A 36 7.30 -3.84 3.32
N PHE A 37 6.26 -3.94 2.48
CA PHE A 37 5.76 -5.21 1.94
C PHE A 37 6.87 -6.01 1.26
N LYS A 38 7.61 -5.36 0.36
CA LYS A 38 8.75 -5.92 -0.37
C LYS A 38 9.84 -6.43 0.58
N LYS A 39 10.24 -5.61 1.56
CA LYS A 39 11.28 -5.96 2.53
C LYS A 39 10.90 -7.21 3.34
N ALA A 40 9.65 -7.28 3.80
CA ALA A 40 9.14 -8.46 4.51
C ALA A 40 9.15 -9.72 3.61
N ALA A 41 8.77 -9.56 2.34
CA ALA A 41 8.78 -10.66 1.38
C ALA A 41 10.20 -11.18 1.10
N GLN A 42 11.17 -10.29 0.96
CA GLN A 42 12.60 -10.64 0.79
C GLN A 42 13.18 -11.39 1.99
N THR A 43 12.66 -11.14 3.20
CA THR A 43 13.04 -11.89 4.41
C THR A 43 12.25 -13.19 4.62
N LYS A 44 11.39 -13.57 3.65
CA LYS A 44 10.49 -14.73 3.73
C LYS A 44 9.54 -14.70 4.94
N ASP A 45 9.21 -13.50 5.41
CA ASP A 45 8.31 -13.29 6.54
C ASP A 45 6.86 -13.17 6.06
N PHE A 46 6.15 -14.29 6.04
CA PHE A 46 4.76 -14.30 5.57
C PHE A 46 3.85 -13.39 6.38
N GLU A 47 3.94 -13.42 7.72
CA GLU A 47 3.06 -12.61 8.56
C GLU A 47 3.39 -11.12 8.42
N GLY A 48 4.67 -10.77 8.30
CA GLY A 48 5.11 -9.41 7.98
C GLY A 48 4.59 -8.94 6.63
N THR A 49 4.71 -9.76 5.57
CA THR A 49 4.18 -9.41 4.24
C THR A 49 2.66 -9.30 4.23
N TRP A 50 1.97 -10.26 4.86
CA TRP A 50 0.51 -10.28 4.97
C TRP A 50 -0.04 -9.11 5.76
N GLU A 51 0.71 -8.59 6.76
CA GLU A 51 0.31 -7.38 7.46
C GLU A 51 0.25 -6.18 6.51
N HIS A 52 1.17 -6.05 5.56
CA HIS A 52 1.15 -4.96 4.59
C HIS A 52 0.13 -5.15 3.45
N ALA A 53 -0.51 -6.32 3.33
CA ALA A 53 -1.52 -6.60 2.31
C ALA A 53 -2.91 -6.09 2.70
N ALA A 54 -3.72 -5.76 1.69
CA ALA A 54 -5.10 -5.36 1.87
C ALA A 54 -5.96 -6.55 2.32
N LYS A 55 -6.84 -6.31 3.28
CA LYS A 55 -7.70 -7.31 3.90
C LYS A 55 -9.15 -6.87 3.76
N PHE A 56 -10.00 -7.75 3.27
CA PHE A 56 -11.41 -7.43 3.05
C PHE A 56 -12.25 -8.23 4.04
N GLU A 57 -13.10 -7.55 4.79
CA GLU A 57 -13.95 -8.16 5.80
C GLU A 57 -15.11 -8.93 5.17
N GLY A 58 -15.62 -9.94 5.87
CA GLY A 58 -16.81 -10.69 5.44
C GLY A 58 -16.59 -11.63 4.25
N LEU A 59 -15.34 -11.81 3.79
CA LEU A 59 -15.05 -12.75 2.71
C LEU A 59 -15.17 -14.21 3.18
N PRO A 60 -15.61 -15.13 2.29
CA PRO A 60 -15.47 -16.56 2.50
C PRO A 60 -14.00 -16.96 2.71
N GLU A 61 -13.77 -17.98 3.52
CA GLU A 61 -12.41 -18.49 3.83
C GLU A 61 -11.61 -18.80 2.55
N GLU A 62 -12.25 -19.39 1.54
CA GLU A 62 -11.62 -19.71 0.25
C GLU A 62 -11.09 -18.45 -0.47
N ALA A 63 -11.81 -17.32 -0.39
CA ALA A 63 -11.38 -16.05 -0.97
C ALA A 63 -10.24 -15.42 -0.16
N THR A 64 -10.28 -15.52 1.17
CA THR A 64 -9.16 -15.10 2.03
C THR A 64 -7.90 -15.93 1.75
N GLU A 65 -8.04 -17.25 1.59
CA GLU A 65 -6.92 -18.14 1.30
C GLU A 65 -6.37 -17.90 -0.11
N TYR A 66 -7.22 -17.56 -1.08
CA TYR A 66 -6.78 -17.09 -2.39
C TYR A 66 -5.86 -15.85 -2.25
N PHE A 67 -6.22 -14.85 -1.47
CA PHE A 67 -5.35 -13.68 -1.23
C PHE A 67 -4.06 -14.01 -0.51
N ARG A 68 -4.11 -14.88 0.49
CA ARG A 68 -2.90 -15.39 1.15
C ARG A 68 -1.98 -16.10 0.16
N SER A 69 -2.54 -16.90 -0.76
CA SER A 69 -1.75 -17.58 -1.81
C SER A 69 -1.04 -16.59 -2.74
N LYS A 70 -1.67 -15.45 -3.06
CA LYS A 70 -1.04 -14.39 -3.86
C LYS A 70 0.11 -13.73 -3.12
N VAL A 71 -0.04 -13.49 -1.82
CA VAL A 71 1.05 -12.97 -0.98
C VAL A 71 2.20 -13.97 -0.88
N ARG A 72 1.93 -15.28 -0.72
CA ARG A 72 2.98 -16.32 -0.74
C ARG A 72 3.75 -16.31 -2.06
N ARG A 73 3.06 -16.16 -3.19
CA ARG A 73 3.71 -16.05 -4.51
C ARG A 73 4.73 -14.91 -4.56
N PHE A 74 4.47 -13.75 -3.93
CA PHE A 74 5.46 -12.67 -3.88
C PHE A 74 6.68 -13.01 -3.04
N ILE A 75 6.50 -13.76 -1.96
CA ILE A 75 7.62 -14.27 -1.14
C ILE A 75 8.47 -15.25 -1.94
N ASP A 76 7.84 -16.15 -2.70
CA ASP A 76 8.53 -17.11 -3.55
C ASP A 76 9.33 -16.37 -4.64
N LEU A 77 8.71 -15.42 -5.34
CA LEU A 77 9.36 -14.57 -6.34
C LEU A 77 10.57 -13.83 -5.74
N ALA A 78 10.40 -13.19 -4.58
CA ALA A 78 11.49 -12.49 -3.90
C ALA A 78 12.62 -13.46 -3.51
N GLY A 79 12.29 -14.68 -3.08
CA GLY A 79 13.25 -15.75 -2.81
C GLY A 79 14.03 -16.22 -4.04
N ASP A 80 13.42 -16.15 -5.22
CA ASP A 80 14.03 -16.44 -6.51
C ASP A 80 14.87 -15.28 -7.06
N GLY A 81 14.93 -14.16 -6.33
CA GLY A 81 15.70 -12.98 -6.69
C GLY A 81 14.94 -12.02 -7.60
N TRP A 82 13.61 -12.06 -7.58
CA TRP A 82 12.79 -10.95 -8.08
C TRP A 82 12.96 -9.74 -7.17
N ASP A 83 13.16 -8.59 -7.79
CA ASP A 83 13.35 -7.31 -7.12
C ASP A 83 12.76 -6.18 -7.98
N PHE A 84 12.50 -5.01 -7.39
CA PHE A 84 12.02 -3.85 -8.16
C PHE A 84 12.48 -2.52 -7.57
N GLU A 85 12.55 -1.53 -8.45
CA GLU A 85 12.78 -0.13 -8.14
C GLU A 85 11.46 0.65 -8.18
N ILE A 86 11.19 1.48 -7.18
CA ILE A 86 10.03 2.37 -7.18
C ILE A 86 10.39 3.63 -7.97
N ILE A 87 9.58 3.97 -8.97
CA ILE A 87 9.83 5.09 -9.89
C ILE A 87 9.06 6.33 -9.45
N GLU A 88 7.74 6.21 -9.28
CA GLU A 88 6.87 7.29 -8.83
C GLU A 88 5.54 6.72 -8.31
N GLU A 89 4.74 7.56 -7.67
CA GLU A 89 3.41 7.20 -7.19
C GLU A 89 2.36 8.23 -7.59
N LYS A 90 1.12 7.77 -7.71
CA LYS A 90 -0.06 8.61 -7.90
C LYS A 90 -1.16 8.18 -6.94
N ILE A 91 -1.74 9.16 -6.26
CA ILE A 91 -2.86 8.99 -5.33
C ILE A 91 -4.13 9.58 -5.95
N GLU A 92 -5.24 8.87 -5.77
CA GLU A 92 -6.61 9.28 -6.06
C GLU A 92 -7.49 8.88 -4.87
N GLY A 93 -7.82 9.84 -4.00
CA GLY A 93 -8.58 9.58 -2.78
C GLY A 93 -7.88 8.59 -1.84
N GLU A 94 -8.55 7.48 -1.56
CA GLU A 94 -8.04 6.37 -0.73
C GLU A 94 -7.38 5.26 -1.55
N CYS A 95 -7.11 5.49 -2.83
CA CYS A 95 -6.43 4.55 -3.71
C CYS A 95 -5.10 5.15 -4.19
N ALA A 96 -4.15 4.28 -4.50
CA ALA A 96 -2.89 4.67 -5.10
C ALA A 96 -2.41 3.64 -6.12
N VAL A 97 -1.62 4.10 -7.08
CA VAL A 97 -0.77 3.25 -7.91
C VAL A 97 0.68 3.72 -7.76
N VAL A 98 1.57 2.77 -7.56
CA VAL A 98 3.03 2.99 -7.52
C VAL A 98 3.61 2.36 -8.78
N VAL A 99 4.35 3.14 -9.55
CA VAL A 99 5.06 2.65 -10.75
C VAL A 99 6.33 1.97 -10.28
N ILE A 100 6.51 0.69 -10.62
CA ILE A 100 7.71 -0.07 -10.32
C ILE A 100 8.41 -0.48 -11.62
N ASN A 101 9.73 -0.63 -11.55
CA ASN A 101 10.54 -1.23 -12.61
C ASN A 101 11.12 -2.55 -12.10
N GLU A 102 10.71 -3.67 -12.69
CA GLU A 102 11.12 -4.99 -12.22
C GLU A 102 12.56 -5.34 -12.63
N SER A 103 13.21 -6.16 -11.81
CA SER A 103 14.55 -6.69 -12.04
C SER A 103 14.61 -8.15 -11.57
N LYS A 104 15.38 -8.98 -12.28
CA LYS A 104 15.59 -10.39 -11.94
C LYS A 104 17.05 -10.64 -11.56
N LYS A 105 17.28 -11.74 -10.84
CA LYS A 105 18.55 -12.22 -10.26
C LYS A 105 19.78 -12.13 -11.17
N ASP A 106 19.61 -12.21 -12.49
CA ASP A 106 20.72 -12.12 -13.44
C ASP A 106 21.18 -10.67 -13.71
N GLY A 107 20.65 -9.69 -12.97
CA GLY A 107 21.05 -8.28 -13.07
C GLY A 107 20.56 -7.58 -14.35
N ASN A 108 19.91 -8.32 -15.26
CA ASN A 108 19.18 -7.77 -16.38
C ASN A 108 17.98 -7.00 -15.83
N LYS A 109 18.16 -5.68 -15.64
CA LYS A 109 17.04 -4.75 -15.54
C LYS A 109 16.28 -4.85 -16.85
N ALA A 110 15.17 -5.58 -16.86
CA ALA A 110 14.18 -5.37 -17.90
C ALA A 110 13.63 -3.97 -17.64
N PHE A 111 13.59 -3.10 -18.66
CA PHE A 111 12.83 -1.87 -18.53
C PHE A 111 11.34 -2.22 -18.68
N ASP A 112 10.81 -2.89 -17.67
CA ASP A 112 9.45 -3.38 -17.60
C ASP A 112 8.75 -2.69 -16.44
N LEU A 113 7.98 -1.66 -16.81
CA LEU A 113 7.25 -0.84 -15.86
C LEU A 113 5.91 -1.50 -15.56
N ASP A 114 5.65 -1.77 -14.30
CA ASP A 114 4.40 -2.37 -13.83
C ASP A 114 3.73 -1.48 -12.77
N PRO A 115 2.39 -1.58 -12.64
CA PRO A 115 1.67 -0.88 -11.59
C PRO A 115 1.68 -1.71 -10.32
N ALA A 116 1.80 -1.07 -9.16
CA ALA A 116 1.49 -1.66 -7.87
C ALA A 116 0.34 -0.89 -7.24
N PHE A 117 -0.83 -1.52 -7.13
CA PHE A 117 -2.03 -0.89 -6.59
C PHE A 117 -2.12 -1.04 -5.08
N LEU A 118 -2.51 0.04 -4.41
CA LEU A 118 -2.72 0.10 -2.97
C LEU A 118 -4.05 0.77 -2.65
N ILE A 119 -4.63 0.38 -1.51
CA ILE A 119 -5.81 1.02 -0.94
C ILE A 119 -5.53 1.42 0.50
N LYS A 120 -6.20 2.47 0.97
CA LYS A 120 -6.15 2.91 2.36
C LYS A 120 -7.19 2.16 3.18
N GLN A 121 -6.77 1.53 4.27
CA GLN A 121 -7.61 0.84 5.23
C GLN A 121 -7.16 1.22 6.64
N ASP A 122 -8.09 1.69 7.48
CA ASP A 122 -7.81 2.18 8.83
C ASP A 122 -6.68 3.22 8.88
N GLY A 123 -6.67 4.12 7.90
CA GLY A 123 -5.65 5.17 7.77
C GLY A 123 -4.28 4.69 7.27
N LYS A 124 -4.10 3.39 6.99
CA LYS A 124 -2.85 2.80 6.52
C LYS A 124 -2.96 2.39 5.05
N TRP A 125 -1.90 2.59 4.27
CA TRP A 125 -1.83 2.00 2.93
C TRP A 125 -1.56 0.51 3.02
N ARG A 126 -2.31 -0.24 2.22
CA ARG A 126 -2.21 -1.69 2.10
C ARG A 126 -2.08 -2.06 0.63
N VAL A 127 -1.14 -2.94 0.33
CA VAL A 127 -0.88 -3.44 -1.03
C VAL A 127 -1.98 -4.41 -1.44
N LEU A 128 -2.54 -4.29 -2.64
CA LEU A 128 -3.49 -5.28 -3.11
C LEU A 128 -2.80 -6.67 -3.22
N PRO A 129 -3.46 -7.77 -2.79
CA PRO A 129 -2.86 -9.10 -2.87
C PRO A 129 -2.40 -9.48 -4.29
N GLU A 130 -3.15 -9.03 -5.30
CA GLU A 130 -2.69 -9.01 -6.68
C GLU A 130 -2.09 -7.64 -6.98
N VAL A 131 -0.79 -7.48 -6.75
CA VAL A 131 -0.10 -6.17 -6.77
C VAL A 131 -0.38 -5.39 -8.06
N THR A 132 -0.34 -6.06 -9.21
CA THR A 132 -0.49 -5.45 -10.54
C THR A 132 -1.93 -5.44 -11.08
N GLU A 133 -2.90 -5.97 -10.32
CA GLU A 133 -4.28 -6.15 -10.77
C GLU A 133 -5.28 -5.73 -9.70
N TRP A 134 -6.11 -4.76 -10.04
CA TRP A 134 -7.08 -4.20 -9.10
C TRP A 134 -8.52 -4.71 -9.32
N ARG A 135 -8.84 -5.37 -10.44
CA ARG A 135 -10.22 -5.75 -10.79
C ARG A 135 -10.92 -6.62 -9.75
N ILE A 136 -10.17 -7.33 -8.92
CA ILE A 136 -10.73 -8.11 -7.81
C ILE A 136 -11.50 -7.21 -6.82
N VAL A 137 -11.09 -5.95 -6.69
CA VAL A 137 -11.72 -4.92 -5.87
C VAL A 137 -13.18 -4.69 -6.24
N ARG A 138 -13.57 -4.86 -7.52
CA ARG A 138 -14.97 -4.76 -7.96
C ARG A 138 -15.91 -5.71 -7.23
N LYS A 139 -15.40 -6.81 -6.66
CA LYS A 139 -16.21 -7.81 -5.96
C LYS A 139 -16.23 -7.61 -4.45
N VAL A 140 -15.34 -6.77 -3.91
CA VAL A 140 -15.06 -6.72 -2.46
C VAL A 140 -15.10 -5.31 -1.88
N ASP A 141 -14.99 -4.27 -2.71
CA ASP A 141 -14.98 -2.87 -2.30
C ASP A 141 -15.29 -1.96 -3.51
N GLU A 142 -16.57 -1.93 -3.92
CA GLU A 142 -17.03 -1.24 -5.13
C GLU A 142 -16.77 0.28 -5.10
N ASP A 143 -16.75 0.90 -3.91
CA ASP A 143 -16.52 2.34 -3.72
C ASP A 143 -15.15 2.81 -4.22
N LYS A 144 -14.18 1.88 -4.34
CA LYS A 144 -12.81 2.17 -4.79
C LYS A 144 -12.62 2.02 -6.29
N VAL A 145 -13.59 1.45 -7.01
CA VAL A 145 -13.47 1.09 -8.43
C VAL A 145 -13.16 2.31 -9.30
N ASP A 146 -13.93 3.39 -9.17
CA ASP A 146 -13.74 4.59 -9.99
C ASP A 146 -12.34 5.20 -9.82
N SER A 147 -11.81 5.17 -8.60
CA SER A 147 -10.46 5.68 -8.31
C SER A 147 -9.39 4.78 -8.92
N LEU A 148 -9.53 3.45 -8.80
CA LEU A 148 -8.60 2.47 -9.36
C LEU A 148 -8.63 2.46 -10.89
N GLU A 149 -9.77 2.67 -11.53
CA GLU A 149 -9.88 2.84 -12.98
C GLU A 149 -9.10 4.05 -13.48
N LYS A 150 -9.28 5.21 -12.82
CA LYS A 150 -8.52 6.42 -13.15
C LYS A 150 -7.02 6.22 -12.99
N LEU A 151 -6.60 5.56 -11.91
CA LEU A 151 -5.20 5.26 -11.63
C LEU A 151 -4.61 4.30 -12.67
N SER A 152 -5.36 3.28 -13.08
CA SER A 152 -4.96 2.36 -14.16
C SER A 152 -4.80 3.08 -15.50
N ALA A 153 -5.75 3.95 -15.87
CA ALA A 153 -5.66 4.73 -17.11
C ALA A 153 -4.49 5.73 -17.08
N TRP A 154 -4.26 6.35 -15.92
CA TRP A 154 -3.09 7.21 -15.71
C TRP A 154 -1.79 6.43 -15.88
N PHE A 155 -1.68 5.24 -15.28
CA PHE A 155 -0.51 4.39 -15.38
C PHE A 155 -0.17 4.02 -16.83
N GLU A 156 -1.16 3.58 -17.63
CA GLU A 156 -0.93 3.22 -19.04
C GLU A 156 -0.37 4.40 -19.84
N THR A 157 -0.94 5.60 -19.64
CA THR A 157 -0.45 6.82 -20.27
C THR A 157 0.99 7.12 -19.83
N ARG A 158 1.25 7.00 -18.53
CA ARG A 158 2.51 7.37 -17.91
C ARG A 158 3.65 6.41 -18.26
N LYS A 159 3.37 5.11 -18.33
CA LYS A 159 4.29 4.06 -18.79
C LYS A 159 4.89 4.42 -20.16
N GLU A 160 4.05 4.87 -21.09
CA GLU A 160 4.49 5.25 -22.44
C GLU A 160 5.25 6.58 -22.48
N GLU A 161 5.00 7.50 -21.55
CA GLU A 161 5.80 8.72 -21.41
C GLU A 161 7.20 8.44 -20.87
N ILE A 162 7.30 7.55 -19.87
CA ILE A 162 8.58 7.18 -19.27
C ILE A 162 9.45 6.43 -20.30
N LYS A 163 8.87 5.47 -21.03
CA LYS A 163 9.57 4.75 -22.11
C LYS A 163 10.10 5.64 -23.24
N ARG A 164 9.45 6.78 -23.50
CA ARG A 164 9.91 7.74 -24.53
C ARG A 164 11.07 8.62 -24.07
N LYS A 165 11.30 8.72 -22.76
CA LYS A 165 12.32 9.59 -22.16
C LYS A 165 13.59 8.85 -21.73
N GLY A 166 13.50 7.53 -21.52
CA GLY A 166 14.64 6.64 -21.27
C GLY A 166 15.22 6.08 -22.55
#